data_AF-A0A357YFG6-F1
#
_entry.id   AF-A0A357YFG6-F1
#
_cell.length_a   1.000
_cell.length_b   1.000
_cell.length_c   1.000
_cell.angle_alpha   90.00
_cell.angle_beta   90.00
_cell.angle_gamma   90.00
#
_symmetry.space_group_name_H-M   'P 1'
#
loop_
_entity.id
_entity.type
_entity.pdbx_description
1 polymer ?
#
loop_
_entity_poly.entity_id
_entity_poly.type
_entity_poly.pdbx_seq_one_letter_code
_entity_poly.pdbx_strand_id
1 'polypeptide(L)'
;MRRYLFLLTLLLLGGFPSPALSSGIESLEEIARAAAAQQPGLNNYQALLETDRVAEMIAKMTANLPPDAPRPQPPVLRKYWTRESGRVVVKADSMTAFPYMQEMVKRFSREFALELNGFFLPAHASAQRKALFALARAQQGENILGEERRLTVDLAFAAPTDLHRAFFADGLGLPQEGVTALACELDPVRKLLRRMEVTTRSNRFSAELRYETLEKETLLTEVRVTTQDGRVDERFVNFFAPFDGFNLPTRQVRTSNRDGQQEVFSVTFSDYRINGDLPAAIVRELQQP
;
A
#
# COMPACT_ATOMS: atom_id res chain seq x y z
N MET A 1 -5.11 -62.10 8.26
CA MET A 1 -6.11 -61.03 8.09
C MET A 1 -6.02 -59.85 9.08
N ARG A 2 -5.21 -59.89 10.16
CA ARG A 2 -5.17 -58.82 11.19
C ARG A 2 -4.12 -57.70 11.00
N ARG A 3 -3.22 -57.81 9.99
CA ARG A 3 -2.11 -56.85 9.79
C ARG A 3 -2.35 -55.78 8.71
N TYR A 4 -3.36 -55.94 7.87
CA TYR A 4 -3.67 -54.95 6.81
C TYR A 4 -4.68 -53.89 7.25
N LEU A 5 -5.37 -54.09 8.38
CA LEU A 5 -6.35 -53.13 8.90
C LEU A 5 -5.72 -51.93 9.63
N PHE A 6 -4.45 -52.04 10.06
CA PHE A 6 -3.74 -50.98 10.78
C PHE A 6 -3.04 -49.96 9.86
N LEU A 7 -2.80 -50.31 8.60
CA LEU A 7 -2.22 -49.39 7.61
C LEU A 7 -3.26 -48.49 6.92
N LEU A 8 -4.54 -48.89 6.92
CA LEU A 8 -5.60 -48.08 6.33
C LEU A 8 -6.06 -46.93 7.24
N THR A 9 -5.95 -47.08 8.56
CA THR A 9 -6.30 -46.05 9.55
C THR A 9 -5.24 -44.95 9.68
N LEU A 10 -3.96 -45.24 9.38
CA LEU A 10 -2.89 -44.24 9.42
C LEU A 10 -2.86 -43.33 8.19
N LEU A 11 -3.46 -43.76 7.07
CA LEU A 11 -3.56 -42.96 5.83
C LEU A 11 -4.75 -42.00 5.80
N LEU A 12 -5.74 -42.18 6.68
CA LEU A 12 -6.91 -41.29 6.80
C LEU A 12 -6.69 -40.09 7.74
N LEU A 13 -5.56 -40.04 8.46
CA LEU A 13 -5.21 -38.96 9.40
C LEU A 13 -4.22 -37.94 8.82
N GLY A 14 -3.77 -38.11 7.58
CA GLY A 14 -2.66 -37.32 7.00
C GLY A 14 -3.02 -36.22 6.01
N GLY A 15 -4.31 -35.93 5.74
CA GLY A 15 -4.66 -35.14 4.56
C GLY A 15 -5.84 -34.18 4.65
N PHE A 16 -6.45 -33.97 5.82
CA PHE A 16 -7.48 -32.95 5.93
C PHE A 16 -6.81 -31.59 6.19
N PRO A 17 -6.93 -30.60 5.28
CA PRO A 17 -6.52 -29.24 5.60
C PRO A 17 -7.29 -28.81 6.85
N SER A 18 -6.55 -28.44 7.89
CA SER A 18 -7.14 -28.01 9.16
C SER A 18 -8.13 -26.87 8.88
N PRO A 19 -9.40 -26.93 9.35
CA PRO A 19 -10.41 -25.89 9.08
C PRO A 19 -10.02 -24.50 9.61
N ALA A 20 -8.99 -24.41 10.46
CA ALA A 20 -8.40 -23.14 10.88
C ALA A 20 -7.59 -22.42 9.78
N LEU A 21 -7.11 -23.13 8.75
CA LEU A 21 -6.37 -22.54 7.62
C LEU A 21 -7.29 -21.81 6.64
N SER A 22 -8.56 -22.24 6.48
CA SER A 22 -9.49 -21.61 5.53
C SER A 22 -10.03 -20.26 6.03
N SER A 23 -10.30 -20.13 7.33
CA SER A 23 -10.94 -18.93 7.88
C SER A 23 -10.08 -17.67 7.85
N GLY A 24 -8.75 -17.81 8.01
CA GLY A 24 -7.84 -16.67 8.14
C GLY A 24 -7.65 -15.95 6.81
N ILE A 25 -7.44 -16.71 5.74
CA ILE A 25 -7.35 -16.15 4.40
C ILE A 25 -8.70 -15.58 3.93
N GLU A 26 -9.82 -16.25 4.23
CA GLU A 26 -11.15 -15.76 3.87
C GLU A 26 -11.44 -14.38 4.46
N SER A 27 -11.07 -14.15 5.72
CA SER A 27 -11.23 -12.86 6.39
C SER A 27 -10.39 -11.75 5.75
N LEU A 28 -9.13 -12.05 5.38
CA LEU A 28 -8.30 -11.11 4.63
C LEU A 28 -8.88 -10.78 3.27
N GLU A 29 -9.37 -11.79 2.55
CA GLU A 29 -9.99 -11.59 1.23
C GLU A 29 -11.31 -10.82 1.31
N GLU A 30 -12.08 -10.98 2.39
CA GLU A 30 -13.28 -10.17 2.61
C GLU A 30 -12.93 -8.69 2.83
N ILE A 31 -11.91 -8.41 3.64
CA ILE A 31 -11.42 -7.04 3.88
C ILE A 31 -10.84 -6.45 2.60
N ALA A 32 -10.06 -7.22 1.83
CA ALA A 32 -9.54 -6.79 0.53
C ALA A 32 -10.67 -6.39 -0.43
N ARG A 33 -11.75 -7.18 -0.50
CA ARG A 33 -12.93 -6.87 -1.32
C ARG A 33 -13.68 -5.64 -0.79
N ALA A 34 -13.83 -5.50 0.53
CA ALA A 34 -14.50 -4.35 1.13
C ALA A 34 -13.74 -3.05 0.84
N ALA A 35 -12.41 -3.05 0.98
CA ALA A 35 -11.56 -1.92 0.63
C ALA A 35 -11.67 -1.55 -0.85
N ALA A 36 -11.63 -2.55 -1.75
CA ALA A 36 -11.77 -2.32 -3.19
C ALA A 36 -13.19 -1.88 -3.63
N ALA A 37 -14.20 -2.07 -2.79
CA ALA A 37 -15.58 -1.62 -3.04
C ALA A 37 -15.87 -0.21 -2.49
N GLN A 38 -14.92 0.42 -1.80
CA GLN A 38 -15.07 1.80 -1.33
C GLN A 38 -15.28 2.78 -2.50
N GLN A 39 -15.96 3.89 -2.22
CA GLN A 39 -16.27 4.94 -3.20
C GLN A 39 -16.98 4.42 -4.46
N PRO A 40 -18.18 3.83 -4.33
CA PRO A 40 -18.87 3.20 -5.47
C PRO A 40 -19.09 4.20 -6.60
N GLY A 41 -18.70 3.82 -7.82
CA GLY A 41 -18.79 4.68 -9.00
C GLY A 41 -17.49 5.41 -9.37
N LEU A 42 -16.50 5.46 -8.48
CA LEU A 42 -15.18 6.02 -8.80
C LEU A 42 -14.34 4.98 -9.57
N ASN A 43 -14.26 5.08 -10.89
CA ASN A 43 -13.54 4.14 -11.74
C ASN A 43 -12.10 4.59 -12.03
N ASN A 44 -11.91 5.89 -12.20
CA ASN A 44 -10.59 6.48 -12.41
C ASN A 44 -10.60 7.96 -12.06
N TYR A 45 -9.42 8.54 -11.91
CA TYR A 45 -9.27 9.99 -11.90
C TYR A 45 -7.89 10.41 -12.40
N GLN A 46 -7.79 11.68 -12.79
CA GLN A 46 -6.52 12.40 -12.86
C GLN A 46 -6.58 13.66 -11.98
N ALA A 47 -5.46 14.06 -11.41
CA ALA A 47 -5.34 15.26 -10.60
C ALA A 47 -4.00 15.95 -10.88
N LEU A 48 -4.00 17.28 -10.84
CA LEU A 48 -2.78 18.08 -10.72
C LEU A 48 -2.10 17.76 -9.39
N LEU A 49 -0.78 17.62 -9.42
CA LEU A 49 0.05 17.32 -8.27
C LEU A 49 1.04 18.47 -8.06
N GLU A 50 1.01 19.06 -6.87
CA GLU A 50 1.86 20.19 -6.48
C GLU A 50 2.73 19.83 -5.28
N THR A 51 4.01 20.19 -5.34
CA THR A 51 4.94 19.98 -4.23
C THR A 51 6.14 20.92 -4.33
N ASP A 52 6.59 21.44 -3.17
CA ASP A 52 7.75 22.33 -3.10
C ASP A 52 9.07 21.61 -3.40
N ARG A 53 9.10 20.27 -3.29
CA ARG A 53 10.33 19.49 -3.47
C ARG A 53 10.89 19.54 -4.89
N VAL A 54 10.02 19.67 -5.90
CA VAL A 54 10.47 19.84 -7.28
C VAL A 54 11.25 21.16 -7.41
N ALA A 55 10.74 22.24 -6.83
CA ALA A 55 11.42 23.53 -6.83
C ALA A 55 12.72 23.52 -6.01
N GLU A 56 12.71 22.96 -4.80
CA GLU A 56 13.91 22.85 -3.93
C GLU A 56 15.06 22.11 -4.64
N MET A 57 14.73 21.03 -5.34
CA MET A 57 15.72 20.22 -6.03
C MET A 57 16.22 20.87 -7.30
N ILE A 58 15.36 21.55 -8.08
CA ILE A 58 15.81 22.40 -9.20
C ILE A 58 16.78 23.47 -8.68
N ALA A 59 16.48 24.10 -7.54
CA ALA A 59 17.38 25.07 -6.92
C ALA A 59 18.73 24.44 -6.55
N LYS A 60 18.74 23.24 -5.94
CA LYS A 60 19.98 22.50 -5.62
C LYS A 60 20.80 22.17 -6.88
N MET A 61 20.15 21.73 -7.95
CA MET A 61 20.83 21.39 -9.21
C MET A 61 21.41 22.61 -9.93
N THR A 62 20.71 23.74 -9.83
CA THR A 62 21.08 24.99 -10.52
C THR A 62 21.89 25.94 -9.64
N ALA A 63 22.29 25.50 -8.44
CA ALA A 63 23.01 26.32 -7.48
C ALA A 63 24.34 26.87 -8.03
N ASN A 64 24.99 26.12 -8.91
CA ASN A 64 26.28 26.49 -9.52
C ASN A 64 26.12 27.19 -10.88
N LEU A 65 24.88 27.40 -11.36
CA LEU A 65 24.66 28.13 -12.60
C LEU A 65 24.81 29.65 -12.36
N PRO A 66 25.42 30.38 -13.32
CA PRO A 66 25.43 31.84 -13.29
C PRO A 66 24.03 32.44 -13.10
N PRO A 67 23.88 33.60 -12.43
CA PRO A 67 22.57 34.22 -12.18
C PRO A 67 21.73 34.42 -13.46
N ASP A 68 22.41 34.75 -14.56
CA ASP A 68 21.92 35.02 -15.90
C ASP A 68 21.67 33.76 -16.75
N ALA A 69 22.10 32.59 -16.30
CA ALA A 69 21.82 31.33 -17.00
C ALA A 69 20.34 30.93 -16.84
N PRO A 70 19.68 30.47 -17.91
CA PRO A 70 18.29 30.03 -17.83
C PRO A 70 18.17 28.79 -16.94
N ARG A 71 17.29 28.86 -15.94
CA ARG A 71 16.95 27.72 -15.07
C ARG A 71 15.76 26.96 -15.65
N PRO A 72 15.73 25.61 -15.54
CA PRO A 72 14.58 24.82 -15.95
C PRO A 72 13.36 25.20 -15.11
N GLN A 73 12.21 25.31 -15.76
CA GLN A 73 10.95 25.49 -15.06
C GLN A 73 10.51 24.17 -14.41
N PRO A 74 9.87 24.22 -13.22
CA PRO A 74 9.25 23.05 -12.62
C PRO A 74 8.25 22.40 -13.58
N PRO A 75 8.33 21.07 -13.81
CA PRO A 75 7.32 20.38 -14.60
C PRO A 75 5.97 20.40 -13.87
N VAL A 76 4.90 20.50 -14.65
CA VAL A 76 3.53 20.26 -14.18
C VAL A 76 3.36 18.75 -14.02
N LEU A 77 3.03 18.30 -12.80
CA LEU A 77 2.86 16.87 -12.51
C LEU A 77 1.39 16.51 -12.44
N ARG A 78 1.02 15.35 -12.99
CA ARG A 78 -0.32 14.77 -12.83
C ARG A 78 -0.25 13.38 -12.25
N LYS A 79 -1.13 13.12 -11.28
CA LYS A 79 -1.41 11.79 -10.74
C LYS A 79 -2.57 11.18 -11.52
N TYR A 80 -2.42 9.91 -11.88
CA TYR A 80 -3.42 9.09 -12.54
C TYR A 80 -3.65 7.85 -11.71
N TRP A 81 -4.91 7.48 -11.53
CA TRP A 81 -5.31 6.26 -10.82
C TRP A 81 -6.50 5.60 -11.52
N THR A 82 -6.55 4.27 -11.46
CA THR A 82 -7.68 3.48 -11.96
C THR A 82 -8.04 2.38 -10.96
N ARG A 83 -9.34 2.15 -10.77
CA ARG A 83 -9.88 1.06 -9.94
C ARG A 83 -9.46 -0.31 -10.43
N GLU A 84 -9.47 -0.53 -11.75
CA GLU A 84 -9.21 -1.85 -12.37
C GLU A 84 -7.85 -2.42 -11.93
N SER A 85 -6.79 -1.62 -12.03
CA SER A 85 -5.46 -2.03 -11.59
C SER A 85 -5.19 -1.71 -10.11
N GLY A 86 -5.87 -0.73 -9.54
CA GLY A 86 -5.53 -0.15 -8.23
C GLY A 86 -4.19 0.58 -8.20
N ARG A 87 -3.54 0.76 -9.36
CA ARG A 87 -2.20 1.35 -9.49
C ARG A 87 -2.28 2.86 -9.67
N VAL A 88 -1.20 3.52 -9.29
CA VAL A 88 -0.99 4.96 -9.49
C VAL A 88 0.19 5.16 -10.42
N VAL A 89 0.06 6.13 -11.32
CA VAL A 89 1.17 6.65 -12.12
C VAL A 89 1.20 8.17 -11.94
N VAL A 90 2.40 8.74 -11.78
CA VAL A 90 2.60 10.19 -11.87
C VAL A 90 3.47 10.50 -13.09
N LYS A 91 3.07 11.51 -13.85
CA LYS A 91 3.80 11.99 -15.04
C LYS A 91 3.95 13.49 -15.02
N ALA A 92 4.98 13.96 -15.69
CA ALA A 92 5.07 15.35 -16.11
C ALA A 92 4.28 15.56 -17.40
N ASP A 93 3.45 16.60 -17.45
CA ASP A 93 2.68 16.98 -18.66
C ASP A 93 3.59 17.49 -19.78
N SER A 94 4.73 18.09 -19.42
CA SER A 94 5.72 18.54 -20.39
C SER A 94 6.91 17.58 -20.41
N MET A 95 7.22 17.05 -21.61
CA MET A 95 8.52 16.47 -21.90
C MET A 95 9.58 17.57 -21.80
N THR A 96 10.01 17.91 -20.60
CA THR A 96 11.30 18.57 -20.47
C THR A 96 12.34 17.51 -20.79
N ALA A 97 13.01 17.69 -21.93
CA ALA A 97 13.86 16.71 -22.62
C ALA A 97 15.12 16.26 -21.86
N PHE A 98 15.22 16.52 -20.55
CA PHE A 98 16.36 16.12 -19.74
C PHE A 98 16.10 14.79 -19.04
N PRO A 99 16.84 13.71 -19.36
CA PRO A 99 16.67 12.38 -18.75
C PRO A 99 16.67 12.41 -17.21
N TYR A 100 17.46 13.31 -16.62
CA TYR A 100 17.53 13.48 -15.17
C TYR A 100 16.19 13.92 -14.54
N MET A 101 15.41 14.78 -15.22
CA MET A 101 14.09 15.19 -14.71
C MET A 101 13.05 14.07 -14.84
N GLN A 102 13.22 13.13 -15.78
CA GLN A 102 12.37 11.95 -15.85
C GLN A 102 12.64 10.97 -14.70
N GLU A 103 13.91 10.68 -14.41
CA GLU A 103 14.28 9.84 -13.25
C GLU A 103 13.85 10.47 -11.93
N MET A 104 13.97 11.79 -11.84
CA MET A 104 13.45 12.58 -10.74
C MET A 104 11.94 12.37 -10.56
N VAL A 105 11.13 12.67 -11.58
CA VAL A 105 9.66 12.49 -11.50
C VAL A 105 9.31 11.05 -11.15
N LYS A 106 10.02 10.07 -11.68
CA LYS A 106 9.83 8.65 -11.37
C LYS A 106 10.11 8.34 -9.90
N ARG A 107 11.17 8.91 -9.31
CA ARG A 107 11.47 8.77 -7.87
C ARG A 107 10.37 9.41 -7.01
N PHE A 108 9.95 10.63 -7.35
CA PHE A 108 8.82 11.29 -6.67
C PHE A 108 7.53 10.46 -6.74
N SER A 109 7.23 9.93 -7.93
CA SER A 109 6.04 9.11 -8.16
C SER A 109 5.99 7.90 -7.22
N ARG A 110 7.12 7.22 -7.04
CA ARG A 110 7.21 6.03 -6.18
C ARG A 110 7.12 6.33 -4.68
N GLU A 111 7.65 7.47 -4.26
CA GLU A 111 7.74 7.80 -2.84
C GLU A 111 6.48 8.50 -2.30
N PHE A 112 5.69 9.16 -3.17
CA PHE A 112 4.65 10.10 -2.73
C PHE A 112 3.29 9.94 -3.39
N ALA A 113 3.18 9.32 -4.57
CA ALA A 113 1.89 9.12 -5.23
C ALA A 113 1.21 7.85 -4.74
N LEU A 114 1.13 7.69 -3.42
CA LEU A 114 0.47 6.52 -2.85
C LEU A 114 -1.03 6.72 -2.93
N GLU A 115 -1.72 5.70 -3.42
CA GLU A 115 -3.14 5.55 -3.17
C GLU A 115 -3.31 4.61 -1.99
N LEU A 116 -3.56 5.18 -0.80
CA LEU A 116 -3.73 4.37 0.42
C LEU A 116 -4.95 3.46 0.29
N ASN A 117 -5.98 3.88 -0.45
CA ASN A 117 -7.14 3.08 -0.76
C ASN A 117 -6.77 2.03 -1.83
N GLY A 118 -6.33 0.85 -1.37
CA GLY A 118 -5.80 -0.21 -2.22
C GLY A 118 -4.30 -0.43 -2.07
N PHE A 119 -3.60 0.36 -1.24
CA PHE A 119 -2.21 0.10 -0.87
C PHE A 119 -2.10 -1.22 -0.10
N PHE A 120 -2.95 -1.41 0.92
CA PHE A 120 -2.98 -2.64 1.72
C PHE A 120 -4.03 -3.61 1.20
N LEU A 121 -3.69 -4.89 1.20
CA LEU A 121 -4.52 -6.01 0.73
C LEU A 121 -5.12 -5.74 -0.68
N PRO A 122 -4.28 -5.47 -1.70
CA PRO A 122 -4.77 -5.15 -3.04
C PRO A 122 -5.66 -6.29 -3.58
N ALA A 123 -6.90 -5.98 -3.96
CA ALA A 123 -7.90 -7.00 -4.28
C ALA A 123 -7.49 -7.91 -5.45
N HIS A 124 -6.77 -7.37 -6.45
CA HIS A 124 -6.26 -8.14 -7.59
C HIS A 124 -5.21 -9.20 -7.20
N ALA A 125 -4.59 -9.10 -6.01
CA ALA A 125 -3.52 -10.00 -5.58
C ALA A 125 -4.01 -11.24 -4.80
N SER A 126 -5.30 -11.56 -4.87
CA SER A 126 -5.92 -12.69 -4.15
C SER A 126 -5.26 -14.03 -4.47
N ALA A 127 -4.92 -14.28 -5.74
CA ALA A 127 -4.25 -15.50 -6.16
C ALA A 127 -2.84 -15.63 -5.56
N GLN A 128 -2.06 -14.54 -5.55
CA GLN A 128 -0.74 -14.52 -4.92
C GLN A 128 -0.83 -14.72 -3.41
N ARG A 129 -1.79 -14.07 -2.72
CA ARG A 129 -1.99 -14.30 -1.28
C ARG A 129 -2.33 -15.76 -0.98
N LYS A 130 -3.21 -16.40 -1.76
CA LYS A 130 -3.52 -17.84 -1.62
C LYS A 130 -2.28 -18.72 -1.78
N ALA A 131 -1.42 -18.42 -2.75
CA ALA A 131 -0.17 -19.14 -2.93
C ALA A 131 0.77 -18.96 -1.74
N LEU A 132 0.92 -17.74 -1.21
CA LEU A 132 1.76 -17.46 -0.03
C LEU A 132 1.22 -18.14 1.24
N PHE A 133 -0.10 -18.20 1.42
CA PHE A 133 -0.72 -18.93 2.52
C PHE A 133 -0.42 -20.44 2.47
N ALA A 134 -0.38 -21.03 1.28
CA ALA A 134 -0.04 -22.44 1.11
C ALA A 134 1.44 -22.75 1.45
N LEU A 135 2.32 -21.74 1.37
CA LEU A 135 3.74 -21.85 1.71
C LEU A 135 4.04 -21.54 3.19
N ALA A 136 3.10 -20.89 3.88
CA ALA A 136 3.27 -20.45 5.26
C ALA A 136 2.63 -21.43 6.25
N ARG A 137 3.20 -21.49 7.46
CA ARG A 137 2.46 -21.96 8.62
C ARG A 137 1.54 -20.83 9.09
N ALA A 138 0.27 -20.90 8.73
CA ALA A 138 -0.71 -19.93 9.16
C ALA A 138 -1.28 -20.26 10.55
N GLN A 139 -1.46 -19.22 11.36
CA GLN A 139 -2.18 -19.27 12.62
C GLN A 139 -3.22 -18.15 12.65
N GLN A 140 -4.31 -18.39 13.36
CA GLN A 140 -5.36 -17.42 13.56
C GLN A 140 -5.65 -17.32 15.06
N GLY A 141 -5.73 -16.08 15.55
CA GLY A 141 -6.11 -15.77 16.91
C GLY A 141 -7.28 -14.81 16.92
N GLU A 142 -8.16 -14.93 17.91
CA GLU A 142 -9.21 -13.96 18.14
C GLU A 142 -9.00 -13.35 19.51
N ASN A 143 -9.09 -12.02 19.58
CA ASN A 143 -9.00 -11.27 20.82
C ASN A 143 -10.18 -10.32 20.93
N ILE A 144 -10.77 -10.22 22.11
CA ILE A 144 -11.87 -9.30 22.40
C ILE A 144 -11.31 -8.27 23.39
N LEU A 145 -11.11 -7.04 22.90
CA LEU A 145 -10.65 -5.92 23.71
C LEU A 145 -11.82 -4.96 23.93
N GLY A 146 -12.47 -5.08 25.10
CA GLY A 146 -13.72 -4.38 25.37
C GLY A 146 -14.84 -4.91 24.46
N GLU A 147 -15.46 -4.03 23.67
CA GLU A 147 -16.48 -4.39 22.68
C GLU A 147 -15.90 -4.66 21.28
N GLU A 148 -14.59 -4.44 21.08
CA GLU A 148 -13.96 -4.60 19.78
C GLU A 148 -13.41 -6.02 19.59
N ARG A 149 -14.01 -6.73 18.63
CA ARG A 149 -13.49 -8.01 18.14
C ARG A 149 -12.31 -7.76 17.23
N ARG A 150 -11.15 -8.31 17.60
CA ARG A 150 -9.91 -8.29 16.80
C ARG A 150 -9.58 -9.71 16.35
N LEU A 151 -9.30 -9.84 15.07
CA LEU A 151 -8.86 -11.08 14.46
C LEU A 151 -7.41 -10.91 14.02
N THR A 152 -6.53 -11.78 14.50
CA THR A 152 -5.13 -11.81 14.08
C THR A 152 -4.92 -12.98 13.15
N VAL A 153 -4.25 -12.74 12.02
CA VAL A 153 -3.82 -13.75 11.07
C VAL A 153 -2.31 -13.67 10.94
N ASP A 154 -1.63 -14.72 11.40
CA ASP A 154 -0.18 -14.83 11.43
C ASP A 154 0.30 -15.83 10.40
N LEU A 155 1.30 -15.46 9.62
CA LEU A 155 1.99 -16.29 8.64
C LEU A 155 3.46 -16.40 9.02
N ALA A 156 3.94 -17.61 9.26
CA ALA A 156 5.36 -17.89 9.44
C ALA A 156 5.89 -18.68 8.23
N PHE A 157 6.94 -18.18 7.58
CA PHE A 157 7.55 -18.82 6.41
C PHE A 157 8.77 -19.65 6.83
N ALA A 158 8.92 -20.84 6.25
CA ALA A 158 10.06 -21.73 6.55
C ALA A 158 11.40 -21.17 6.05
N ALA A 159 11.36 -20.31 5.03
CA ALA A 159 12.51 -19.60 4.47
C ALA A 159 12.12 -18.14 4.17
N PRO A 160 13.09 -17.21 4.09
CA PRO A 160 12.81 -15.84 3.67
C PRO A 160 12.08 -15.83 2.32
N THR A 161 10.95 -15.12 2.26
CA THR A 161 10.00 -15.16 1.15
C THR A 161 9.78 -13.74 0.62
N ASP A 162 9.59 -13.62 -0.69
CA ASP A 162 9.13 -12.38 -1.32
C ASP A 162 7.59 -12.37 -1.33
N LEU A 163 7.00 -11.28 -0.82
CA LEU A 163 5.57 -11.09 -0.77
C LEU A 163 4.98 -10.68 -2.12
N HIS A 164 5.80 -10.27 -3.09
CA HIS A 164 5.40 -9.89 -4.44
C HIS A 164 4.22 -8.91 -4.48
N ARG A 165 4.20 -7.95 -3.54
CA ARG A 165 3.13 -6.95 -3.38
C ARG A 165 1.75 -7.55 -3.07
N ALA A 166 1.66 -8.80 -2.62
CA ALA A 166 0.39 -9.48 -2.40
C ALA A 166 -0.39 -8.92 -1.19
N PHE A 167 0.32 -8.42 -0.19
CA PHE A 167 -0.27 -7.89 1.04
C PHE A 167 -0.25 -6.36 1.11
N PHE A 168 0.70 -5.73 0.43
CA PHE A 168 0.80 -4.28 0.35
C PHE A 168 1.63 -3.85 -0.86
N ALA A 169 1.35 -2.67 -1.41
CA ALA A 169 2.11 -2.07 -2.50
C ALA A 169 3.46 -1.50 -2.03
N ASP A 170 4.27 -1.01 -2.97
CA ASP A 170 5.54 -0.34 -2.65
C ASP A 170 5.33 1.12 -2.24
N GLY A 171 6.22 1.62 -1.36
CA GLY A 171 6.37 3.06 -1.11
C GLY A 171 6.32 3.50 0.35
N LEU A 172 5.81 2.65 1.26
CA LEU A 172 5.82 2.90 2.71
C LEU A 172 7.07 2.36 3.44
N GLY A 173 8.09 1.93 2.69
CA GLY A 173 9.34 1.42 3.28
C GLY A 173 9.21 0.07 4.00
N LEU A 174 8.07 -0.61 3.88
CA LEU A 174 7.89 -1.99 4.34
C LEU A 174 8.67 -2.94 3.41
N PRO A 175 9.37 -3.95 3.95
CA PRO A 175 10.12 -4.90 3.14
C PRO A 175 9.18 -5.85 2.39
N GLN A 176 9.36 -5.97 1.08
CA GLN A 176 8.68 -7.00 0.26
C GLN A 176 9.45 -8.32 0.25
N GLU A 177 10.78 -8.23 0.29
CA GLU A 177 11.69 -9.37 0.16
C GLU A 177 12.27 -9.80 1.51
N GLY A 178 12.69 -11.06 1.60
CA GLY A 178 13.36 -11.58 2.79
C GLY A 178 12.46 -11.70 4.03
N VAL A 179 11.14 -11.73 3.82
CA VAL A 179 10.14 -11.78 4.89
C VAL A 179 10.10 -13.18 5.49
N THR A 180 10.20 -13.25 6.81
CA THR A 180 10.15 -14.51 7.59
C THR A 180 8.83 -14.69 8.32
N ALA A 181 8.14 -13.59 8.64
CA ALA A 181 6.77 -13.65 9.15
C ALA A 181 5.97 -12.40 8.79
N LEU A 182 4.65 -12.57 8.67
CA LEU A 182 3.67 -11.51 8.46
C LEU A 182 2.53 -11.69 9.46
N ALA A 183 2.16 -10.66 10.19
CA ALA A 183 0.97 -10.65 11.05
C ALA A 183 0.01 -9.56 10.59
N CYS A 184 -1.28 -9.88 10.49
CA CYS A 184 -2.33 -8.92 10.15
C CYS A 184 -3.36 -8.87 11.28
N GLU A 185 -3.60 -7.69 11.82
CA GLU A 185 -4.68 -7.45 12.78
C GLU A 185 -5.88 -6.82 12.07
N LEU A 186 -7.02 -7.47 12.20
CA LEU A 186 -8.22 -7.21 11.42
C LEU A 186 -9.38 -6.83 12.36
N ASP A 187 -10.20 -5.89 11.89
CA ASP A 187 -11.52 -5.58 12.43
C ASP A 187 -12.56 -6.21 11.48
N PRO A 188 -13.07 -7.41 11.79
CA PRO A 188 -13.99 -8.11 10.89
C PRO A 188 -15.37 -7.46 10.82
N VAL A 189 -15.75 -6.66 11.83
CA VAL A 189 -17.07 -5.99 11.87
C VAL A 189 -17.07 -4.81 10.91
N ARG A 190 -16.05 -3.94 11.00
CA ARG A 190 -15.90 -2.79 10.09
C ARG A 190 -15.21 -3.14 8.78
N LYS A 191 -14.71 -4.38 8.65
CA LYS A 191 -13.95 -4.89 7.51
C LYS A 191 -12.70 -4.06 7.23
N LEU A 192 -11.89 -3.82 8.25
CA LEU A 192 -10.69 -2.98 8.16
C LEU A 192 -9.43 -3.76 8.57
N LEU A 193 -8.32 -3.50 7.87
CA LEU A 193 -6.98 -3.85 8.35
C LEU A 193 -6.53 -2.77 9.34
N ARG A 194 -6.18 -3.13 10.57
CA ARG A 194 -5.82 -2.19 11.63
C ARG A 194 -4.32 -2.09 11.83
N ARG A 195 -3.64 -3.22 11.70
CA ARG A 195 -2.19 -3.28 11.83
C ARG A 195 -1.62 -4.39 10.95
N MET A 196 -0.42 -4.18 10.47
CA MET A 196 0.38 -5.20 9.82
C MET A 196 1.79 -5.20 10.40
N GLU A 197 2.28 -6.36 10.80
CA GLU A 197 3.69 -6.53 11.17
C GLU A 197 4.41 -7.35 10.11
N VAL A 198 5.55 -6.86 9.64
CA VAL A 198 6.42 -7.55 8.69
C VAL A 198 7.75 -7.83 9.38
N THR A 199 8.06 -9.12 9.56
CA THR A 199 9.33 -9.55 10.17
C THR A 199 10.28 -10.06 9.10
N THR A 200 11.51 -9.58 9.16
CA THR A 200 12.65 -10.08 8.36
C THR A 200 13.67 -10.72 9.31
N ARG A 201 14.80 -11.21 8.78
CA ARG A 201 15.90 -11.67 9.64
C ARG A 201 16.54 -10.57 10.47
N SER A 202 16.55 -9.34 9.96
CA SER A 202 17.28 -8.23 10.56
C SER A 202 16.43 -7.32 11.43
N ASN A 203 15.14 -7.19 11.14
CA ASN A 203 14.27 -6.25 11.84
C ASN A 203 12.79 -6.65 11.72
N ARG A 204 11.97 -6.06 12.60
CA ARG A 204 10.51 -6.11 12.55
C ARG A 204 9.96 -4.72 12.28
N PHE A 205 9.08 -4.63 11.31
CA PHE A 205 8.35 -3.42 10.91
C PHE A 205 6.90 -3.55 11.35
N SER A 206 6.32 -2.46 11.84
CA SER A 206 4.93 -2.37 12.25
C SER A 206 4.27 -1.22 11.51
N ALA A 207 3.24 -1.51 10.71
CA ALA A 207 2.37 -0.51 10.10
C ALA A 207 1.04 -0.45 10.87
N GLU A 208 0.75 0.68 11.51
CA GLU A 208 -0.52 0.96 12.17
C GLU A 208 -1.39 1.84 11.28
N LEU A 209 -2.64 1.43 11.06
CA LEU A 209 -3.57 2.06 10.13
C LEU A 209 -4.71 2.73 10.90
N ARG A 210 -4.95 4.01 10.63
CA ARG A 210 -6.04 4.79 11.23
C ARG A 210 -7.00 5.26 10.16
N TYR A 211 -8.27 5.17 10.49
CA TYR A 211 -9.37 5.47 9.57
C TYR A 211 -10.28 6.52 10.18
N GLU A 212 -10.86 7.33 9.32
CA GLU A 212 -11.93 8.25 9.67
C GLU A 212 -13.16 7.96 8.82
N THR A 213 -14.34 8.16 9.41
CA THR A 213 -15.59 8.12 8.66
C THR A 213 -15.91 9.52 8.16
N LEU A 214 -15.79 9.72 6.85
CA LEU A 214 -16.18 10.95 6.17
C LEU A 214 -17.50 10.70 5.45
N GLU A 215 -18.53 11.44 5.85
CA GLU A 215 -19.91 11.23 5.44
C GLU A 215 -20.40 9.79 5.71
N LYS A 216 -20.30 8.90 4.72
CA LYS A 216 -20.72 7.48 4.80
C LYS A 216 -19.59 6.50 4.49
N GLU A 217 -18.37 7.00 4.32
CA GLU A 217 -17.21 6.21 3.88
C GLU A 217 -16.14 6.18 4.96
N THR A 218 -15.61 5.00 5.24
CA THR A 218 -14.48 4.84 6.16
C THR A 218 -13.18 4.79 5.37
N LEU A 219 -12.40 5.86 5.41
CA LEU A 219 -11.21 6.04 4.58
C LEU A 219 -9.95 5.95 5.43
N LEU A 220 -8.87 5.40 4.86
CA LEU A 220 -7.56 5.33 5.50
C LEU A 220 -6.92 6.73 5.49
N THR A 221 -6.87 7.36 6.66
CA THR A 221 -6.36 8.74 6.82
C THR A 221 -4.93 8.77 7.31
N GLU A 222 -4.46 7.75 8.02
CA GLU A 222 -3.09 7.74 8.52
C GLU A 222 -2.49 6.33 8.55
N VAL A 223 -1.21 6.25 8.18
CA VAL A 223 -0.38 5.06 8.35
C VAL A 223 0.88 5.45 9.10
N ARG A 224 1.17 4.76 10.20
CA ARG A 224 2.44 4.90 10.92
C ARG A 224 3.27 3.63 10.76
N VAL A 225 4.49 3.76 10.25
CA VAL A 225 5.43 2.65 10.10
C VAL A 225 6.58 2.83 11.10
N THR A 226 6.76 1.88 11.99
CA THR A 226 7.87 1.86 12.96
C THR A 226 8.69 0.60 12.85
N THR A 227 9.97 0.66 13.24
CA THR A 227 10.80 -0.54 13.43
C THR A 227 11.05 -0.82 14.91
N GLN A 228 11.28 -2.10 15.24
CA GLN A 228 11.55 -2.54 16.61
C GLN A 228 12.81 -1.89 17.20
N ASP A 229 13.83 -1.64 16.38
CA ASP A 229 15.07 -0.96 16.78
C ASP A 229 14.91 0.58 16.89
N GLY A 230 13.73 1.13 16.59
CA GLY A 230 13.42 2.55 16.67
C GLY A 230 14.10 3.40 15.59
N ARG A 231 14.80 2.80 14.63
CA ARG A 231 15.52 3.53 13.57
C ARG A 231 14.61 4.10 12.50
N VAL A 232 13.42 3.54 12.34
CA VAL A 232 12.38 4.02 11.44
C VAL A 232 11.17 4.42 12.27
N ASP A 233 10.74 5.67 12.11
CA ASP A 233 9.43 6.17 12.51
C ASP A 233 8.90 7.05 11.39
N GLU A 234 8.01 6.49 10.58
CA GLU A 234 7.39 7.16 9.46
C GLU A 234 5.90 7.33 9.70
N ARG A 235 5.38 8.48 9.32
CA ARG A 235 3.97 8.81 9.41
C ARG A 235 3.51 9.35 8.08
N PHE A 236 2.47 8.76 7.53
CA PHE A 236 1.84 9.18 6.29
C PHE A 236 0.39 9.57 6.59
N VAL A 237 -0.02 10.79 6.22
CA VAL A 237 -1.34 11.35 6.52
C VAL A 237 -2.01 11.81 5.22
N ASN A 238 -3.23 11.34 4.98
CA ASN A 238 -4.13 11.78 3.92
C ASN A 238 -5.17 12.76 4.46
N PHE A 239 -5.34 13.86 3.76
CA PHE A 239 -6.46 14.77 3.95
C PHE A 239 -7.39 14.63 2.76
N PHE A 240 -8.69 14.55 3.01
CA PHE A 240 -9.70 14.33 1.97
C PHE A 240 -10.64 15.54 1.85
N ALA A 241 -11.20 15.73 0.67
CA ALA A 241 -12.33 16.63 0.44
C ALA A 241 -13.27 16.05 -0.63
N PRO A 242 -14.54 16.48 -0.68
CA PRO A 242 -15.48 16.00 -1.69
C PRO A 242 -15.22 16.64 -3.07
N PHE A 243 -15.20 15.81 -4.12
CA PHE A 243 -15.16 16.18 -5.54
C PHE A 243 -16.12 15.28 -6.33
N ASP A 244 -17.08 15.87 -7.04
CA ASP A 244 -18.11 15.15 -7.80
C ASP A 244 -18.76 13.96 -7.05
N GLY A 245 -18.97 14.11 -5.74
CA GLY A 245 -19.56 13.08 -4.88
C GLY A 245 -18.58 12.04 -4.32
N PHE A 246 -17.28 12.21 -4.51
CA PHE A 246 -16.23 11.30 -4.02
C PHE A 246 -15.28 12.01 -3.05
N ASN A 247 -14.82 11.31 -2.02
CA ASN A 247 -13.86 11.84 -1.07
C ASN A 247 -12.42 11.59 -1.57
N LEU A 248 -11.82 12.56 -2.24
CA LEU A 248 -10.49 12.40 -2.85
C LEU A 248 -9.40 13.11 -2.03
N PRO A 249 -8.15 12.60 -2.05
CA PRO A 249 -7.05 13.23 -1.32
C PRO A 249 -6.82 14.67 -1.81
N THR A 250 -6.84 15.66 -0.93
CA THR A 250 -6.42 17.04 -1.27
C THR A 250 -4.98 17.30 -0.87
N ARG A 251 -4.50 16.58 0.13
CA ARG A 251 -3.13 16.72 0.63
C ARG A 251 -2.63 15.40 1.18
N GLN A 252 -1.36 15.13 0.96
CA GLN A 252 -0.61 14.04 1.57
C GLN A 252 0.61 14.59 2.27
N VAL A 253 0.81 14.18 3.52
CA VAL A 253 1.97 14.55 4.32
C VAL A 253 2.69 13.30 4.77
N ARG A 254 3.97 13.19 4.41
CA ARG A 254 4.87 12.15 4.89
C ARG A 254 5.91 12.78 5.81
N THR A 255 5.96 12.32 7.05
CA THR A 255 7.03 12.63 7.99
C THR A 255 7.85 11.37 8.15
N SER A 256 9.14 11.43 7.86
CA SER A 256 10.07 10.32 8.02
C SER A 256 11.14 10.71 9.00
N ASN A 257 11.27 9.96 10.08
CA ASN A 257 12.40 10.03 10.98
C ASN A 257 13.24 8.77 10.79
N ARG A 258 14.44 8.95 10.24
CA ARG A 258 15.40 7.86 10.03
C ARG A 258 16.73 8.26 10.64
N ASP A 259 17.23 7.44 11.57
CA ASP A 259 18.51 7.67 12.25
C ASP A 259 18.62 9.09 12.87
N GLY A 260 17.51 9.62 13.39
CA GLY A 260 17.44 10.94 14.03
C GLY A 260 17.33 12.13 13.08
N GLN A 261 17.31 11.90 11.76
CA GLN A 261 17.02 12.94 10.77
C GLN A 261 15.54 12.91 10.42
N GLN A 262 14.85 14.01 10.73
CA GLN A 262 13.46 14.21 10.36
C GLN A 262 13.36 14.91 9.01
N GLU A 263 12.62 14.30 8.10
CA GLU A 263 12.22 14.91 6.84
C GLU A 263 10.69 14.98 6.77
N VAL A 264 10.16 16.12 6.35
CA VAL A 264 8.73 16.31 6.11
C VAL A 264 8.52 16.59 4.64
N PHE A 265 7.55 15.91 4.06
CA PHE A 265 7.18 16.02 2.65
C PHE A 265 5.68 16.26 2.56
N SER A 266 5.28 17.21 1.73
CA SER A 266 3.88 17.53 1.49
C SER A 266 3.62 17.57 -0.01
N VAL A 267 2.49 16.99 -0.41
CA VAL A 267 1.96 17.04 -1.76
C VAL A 267 0.52 17.49 -1.68
N THR A 268 0.12 18.38 -2.57
CA THR A 268 -1.26 18.85 -2.71
C THR A 268 -1.82 18.36 -4.05
N PHE A 269 -3.10 18.02 -4.06
CA PHE A 269 -3.82 17.57 -5.24
C PHE A 269 -4.97 18.51 -5.56
N SER A 270 -5.12 18.85 -6.83
CA SER A 270 -6.15 19.77 -7.34
C SER A 270 -6.54 19.41 -8.79
N ASP A 271 -7.46 20.17 -9.39
CA ASP A 271 -7.90 19.95 -10.80
C ASP A 271 -8.29 18.49 -11.10
N TYR A 272 -9.11 17.92 -10.21
CA TYR A 272 -9.61 16.56 -10.37
C TYR A 272 -10.47 16.43 -11.61
N ARG A 273 -10.17 15.45 -12.46
CA ARG A 273 -11.09 14.95 -13.50
C ARG A 273 -11.42 13.51 -13.18
N ILE A 274 -12.68 13.28 -12.84
CA ILE A 274 -13.16 12.00 -12.32
C ILE A 274 -13.89 11.26 -13.43
N ASN A 275 -13.58 9.97 -13.57
CA ASN A 275 -14.20 9.08 -14.57
C ASN A 275 -14.11 9.60 -16.01
N GLY A 276 -13.11 10.44 -16.30
CA GLY A 276 -12.84 10.95 -17.63
C GLY A 276 -11.97 10.00 -18.45
N ASP A 277 -11.79 10.32 -19.73
CA ASP A 277 -10.86 9.59 -20.58
C ASP A 277 -9.42 9.78 -20.12
N LEU A 278 -8.71 8.67 -19.90
CA LEU A 278 -7.28 8.68 -19.62
C LEU A 278 -6.48 8.55 -20.92
N PRO A 279 -5.31 9.21 -21.03
CA PRO A 279 -4.45 9.05 -22.21
C PRO A 279 -4.04 7.58 -22.41
N ALA A 280 -4.06 7.09 -23.65
CA ALA A 280 -3.79 5.67 -23.96
C ALA A 280 -2.42 5.16 -23.47
N ALA A 281 -1.41 6.04 -23.41
CA ALA A 281 -0.10 5.71 -22.84
C ALA A 281 -0.18 5.43 -21.33
N ILE A 282 -0.98 6.21 -20.60
CA ILE A 282 -1.22 6.04 -19.16
C ILE A 282 -1.98 4.74 -18.89
N VAL A 283 -3.03 4.46 -19.68
CA VAL A 283 -3.79 3.21 -19.54
C VAL A 283 -2.89 1.99 -19.69
N ARG A 284 -2.04 1.97 -20.73
CA ARG A 284 -1.07 0.88 -20.94
C ARG A 284 -0.12 0.71 -19.75
N GLU A 285 0.40 1.81 -19.22
CA GLU A 285 1.33 1.77 -18.09
C GLU A 285 0.66 1.28 -16.81
N LEU A 286 -0.58 1.69 -16.55
CA LEU A 286 -1.38 1.24 -15.41
C LEU A 286 -1.72 -0.25 -15.47
N GLN A 287 -1.74 -0.85 -16.67
CA GLN A 287 -2.02 -2.28 -16.88
C GLN A 287 -0.77 -3.19 -16.83
N GLN A 288 0.45 -2.63 -16.83
CA GLN A 288 1.68 -3.43 -16.73
C GLN A 288 1.91 -3.92 -15.29
N PRO A 289 2.33 -5.18 -15.06
CA PRO A 289 2.61 -5.70 -13.72
C PRO A 289 3.79 -5.00 -13.01
#